data_AF-A0A1Y2L4Q4-F1
#
_entry.id   AF-A0A1Y2L4Q4-F1
#
_cell.length_a   1.000
_cell.length_b   1.000
_cell.length_c   1.000
_cell.angle_alpha   90.00
_cell.angle_beta   90.00
_cell.angle_gamma   90.00
#
_symmetry.space_group_name_H-M   'P 1'
#
loop_
_entity.id
_entity.type
_entity.pdbx_description
1 polymer ?
#
loop_
_entity_poly.entity_id
_entity_poly.type
_entity_poly.pdbx_seq_one_letter_code
_entity_poly.pdbx_strand_id
1 'polypeptide(L)'
;MIPALLAQIGLPLLIKAVGAGLDAIDNPLAKTAAKGLRDVEVAVGQGVVGADQLAEANRHAEAMVRAQLAHDSTVVRAVNQTIRAEVASDDAFVRRWRPSFGYAMALTWVLMMGAIAAAIVMTPLQAPAIIAALVNTSPIWGVALAVLGISVVKRSGDKRRDG
;
A
#
# COMPACT_ATOMS: atom_id res chain seq x y z
N MET A 1 -16.53 -12.16 38.19
CA MET A 1 -17.90 -12.38 37.66
C MET A 1 -18.14 -11.67 36.33
N ILE A 2 -17.61 -10.47 36.10
CA ILE A 2 -17.72 -9.75 34.81
C ILE A 2 -17.08 -10.50 33.61
N PRO A 3 -15.91 -11.16 33.74
CA PRO A 3 -15.31 -11.90 32.62
C PRO A 3 -16.11 -13.14 32.20
N ALA A 4 -16.77 -13.81 33.15
CA ALA A 4 -17.59 -15.00 32.88
C ALA A 4 -18.90 -14.66 32.15
N LEU A 5 -19.47 -13.48 32.44
CA LEU A 5 -20.62 -12.93 31.72
C LEU A 5 -20.23 -12.51 30.29
N LEU A 6 -19.08 -11.87 30.09
CA LEU A 6 -18.58 -11.52 28.75
C LEU A 6 -18.24 -12.78 27.93
N ALA A 7 -17.65 -13.80 28.55
CA ALA A 7 -17.39 -15.10 27.95
C ALA A 7 -18.65 -15.95 27.70
N GLN A 8 -19.84 -15.51 28.11
CA GLN A 8 -21.13 -16.10 27.70
C GLN A 8 -21.81 -15.29 26.58
N ILE A 9 -21.38 -14.05 26.34
CA ILE A 9 -22.01 -13.12 25.39
C ILE A 9 -21.30 -13.11 24.02
N GLY A 10 -20.03 -13.54 23.94
CA GLY A 10 -19.21 -13.49 22.72
C GLY A 10 -19.83 -14.19 21.49
N LEU A 11 -19.94 -15.53 21.54
CA LEU A 11 -20.52 -16.30 20.44
C LEU A 11 -21.97 -15.90 20.09
N PRO A 12 -22.90 -15.69 21.06
CA PRO A 12 -24.25 -15.22 20.76
C PRO A 12 -24.27 -13.88 20.01
N LEU A 13 -23.39 -12.93 20.39
CA LEU A 13 -23.29 -11.64 19.70
C LEU A 13 -22.79 -11.81 18.26
N LEU A 14 -21.80 -12.68 18.04
CA LEU A 14 -21.29 -13.00 16.70
C LEU A 14 -22.35 -13.67 15.83
N ILE A 15 -23.10 -14.63 16.38
CA ILE A 15 -24.21 -15.30 15.69
C ILE A 15 -25.23 -14.27 15.21
N LYS A 16 -25.61 -13.33 16.09
CA LYS A 16 -26.55 -12.26 15.77
C LYS A 16 -26.02 -11.31 14.70
N ALA A 17 -24.76 -10.87 14.81
CA ALA A 17 -24.14 -9.96 13.86
C ALA A 17 -23.98 -10.58 12.46
N VAL A 18 -23.50 -11.83 12.40
CA VAL A 18 -23.37 -12.58 11.14
C VAL A 18 -24.74 -12.90 10.56
N GLY A 19 -25.71 -13.30 11.39
CA GLY A 19 -27.09 -13.56 10.97
C GLY A 19 -27.75 -12.33 10.36
N ALA A 20 -27.59 -11.16 10.96
CA ALA A 20 -28.10 -9.89 10.41
C ALA A 20 -27.42 -9.52 9.07
N GLY A 21 -26.10 -9.73 8.97
CA GLY A 21 -25.36 -9.51 7.73
C GLY A 21 -25.81 -10.43 6.60
N LEU A 22 -26.06 -11.71 6.89
CA LEU A 22 -26.56 -12.68 5.91
C LEU A 22 -28.02 -12.42 5.53
N ASP A 23 -28.85 -11.93 6.46
CA ASP A 23 -30.26 -11.58 6.17
C ASP A 23 -30.36 -10.36 5.25
N ALA A 24 -29.35 -9.50 5.17
CA ALA A 24 -29.34 -8.35 4.27
C ALA A 24 -29.03 -8.73 2.80
N ILE A 25 -28.55 -9.95 2.53
CA ILE A 25 -28.17 -10.40 1.19
C ILE A 25 -29.39 -11.01 0.49
N ASP A 26 -29.69 -10.54 -0.72
CA ASP A 26 -30.81 -11.06 -1.52
C ASP A 26 -30.42 -12.34 -2.28
N ASN A 27 -30.22 -13.42 -1.53
CA ASN A 27 -29.89 -14.75 -2.04
C ASN A 27 -30.58 -15.84 -1.18
N PRO A 28 -31.22 -16.85 -1.79
CA PRO A 28 -31.92 -17.90 -1.05
C PRO A 28 -31.04 -18.63 -0.02
N LEU A 29 -29.77 -18.92 -0.35
CA LEU A 29 -28.83 -19.58 0.57
C LEU A 29 -28.47 -18.69 1.76
N ALA A 30 -28.29 -17.39 1.53
CA ALA A 30 -28.00 -16.44 2.60
C ALA A 30 -29.18 -16.31 3.57
N LYS A 31 -30.43 -16.28 3.05
CA LYS A 31 -31.65 -16.28 3.85
C LYS A 31 -31.82 -17.56 4.68
N THR A 32 -31.52 -18.72 4.10
CA THR A 32 -31.53 -20.00 4.81
C THR A 32 -30.49 -20.03 5.93
N ALA A 33 -29.26 -19.58 5.67
CA ALA A 33 -28.20 -19.49 6.68
C ALA A 33 -28.56 -18.51 7.81
N ALA A 34 -29.12 -17.34 7.48
CA ALA A 34 -29.57 -16.36 8.46
C ALA A 34 -30.71 -16.88 9.34
N LYS A 35 -31.60 -17.72 8.81
CA LYS A 35 -32.63 -18.40 9.60
C LYS A 35 -32.00 -19.42 10.56
N GLY A 36 -31.10 -20.28 10.07
CA GLY A 36 -30.40 -21.24 10.91
C GLY A 36 -29.63 -20.60 12.07
N LEU A 37 -28.97 -19.47 11.83
CA LEU A 37 -28.29 -18.71 12.90
C LEU A 37 -29.27 -18.13 13.93
N ARG A 38 -30.46 -17.68 13.52
CA ARG A 38 -31.52 -17.23 14.45
C ARG A 38 -32.04 -18.39 15.31
N ASP A 39 -32.22 -19.57 14.71
CA ASP A 39 -32.65 -20.76 15.45
C ASP A 39 -31.62 -21.16 16.51
N VAL A 40 -30.32 -21.03 16.19
CA VAL A 40 -29.21 -21.24 17.15
C VAL A 40 -29.21 -20.17 18.25
N GLU A 41 -29.41 -18.88 17.91
CA GLU A 41 -29.53 -17.80 18.90
C GLU A 41 -30.64 -18.08 19.92
N VAL A 42 -31.82 -18.53 19.44
CA VAL A 42 -32.95 -18.90 20.29
C VAL A 42 -32.62 -20.11 21.16
N ALA A 43 -32.00 -21.16 20.61
CA ALA A 43 -31.60 -22.35 21.36
C ALA A 43 -30.59 -22.02 22.48
N VAL A 44 -29.66 -21.09 22.21
CA VAL A 44 -28.72 -20.59 23.22
C VAL A 44 -29.45 -19.77 24.30
N GLY A 45 -30.35 -18.87 23.92
CA GLY A 45 -31.13 -18.05 24.86
C GLY A 45 -32.09 -18.87 25.76
N GLN A 46 -32.56 -20.01 25.26
CA GLN A 46 -33.38 -20.97 26.01
C GLN A 46 -32.55 -21.93 26.89
N GLY A 47 -31.22 -21.85 26.86
CA GLY A 47 -30.34 -22.74 27.62
C GLY A 47 -30.29 -24.18 27.09
N VAL A 48 -30.77 -24.42 25.86
CA VAL A 48 -30.67 -25.73 25.19
C VAL A 48 -29.21 -26.07 24.90
N VAL A 49 -28.41 -25.05 24.61
CA VAL A 49 -26.94 -25.18 24.55
C VAL A 49 -26.38 -24.92 25.94
N GLY A 50 -25.69 -25.90 26.51
CA GLY A 50 -25.13 -25.82 27.85
C GLY A 50 -24.14 -24.65 27.99
N ALA A 51 -24.24 -23.92 29.10
CA ALA A 51 -23.38 -22.78 29.40
C ALA A 51 -21.88 -23.12 29.35
N ASP A 52 -21.50 -24.34 29.75
CA ASP A 52 -20.12 -24.81 29.73
C ASP A 52 -19.58 -25.03 28.30
N GLN A 53 -20.43 -25.49 27.39
CA GLN A 53 -20.08 -25.68 25.97
C GLN A 53 -19.88 -24.33 25.27
N LEU A 54 -20.73 -23.35 25.57
CA LEU A 54 -20.58 -21.97 25.09
C LEU A 54 -19.31 -21.32 25.62
N ALA A 55 -18.99 -21.53 26.91
CA ALA A 55 -17.79 -20.99 27.51
C ALA A 55 -16.51 -21.60 26.90
N GLU A 56 -16.50 -22.90 26.61
CA GLU A 56 -15.37 -23.55 25.91
C GLU A 56 -15.24 -23.08 24.46
N ALA A 57 -16.35 -22.94 23.73
CA ALA A 57 -16.34 -22.41 22.37
C ALA A 57 -15.78 -20.98 22.31
N ASN A 58 -16.15 -20.12 23.26
CA ASN A 58 -15.60 -18.77 23.39
C ASN A 58 -14.11 -18.78 23.72
N ARG A 59 -13.64 -19.67 24.61
CA ARG A 59 -12.19 -19.85 24.89
C ARG A 59 -11.40 -20.21 23.64
N HIS A 60 -11.91 -21.13 22.82
CA HIS A 60 -11.25 -21.51 21.57
C HIS A 60 -11.22 -20.37 20.56
N ALA A 61 -12.33 -19.64 20.39
CA ALA A 61 -12.39 -18.47 19.51
C ALA A 61 -11.38 -17.40 19.93
N GLU A 62 -11.29 -17.11 21.24
CA GLU A 62 -10.30 -16.17 21.78
C GLU A 62 -8.86 -16.63 21.57
N ALA A 63 -8.58 -17.94 21.72
CA ALA A 63 -7.24 -18.49 21.50
C ALA A 63 -6.82 -18.37 20.03
N MET A 64 -7.73 -18.65 19.10
CA MET A 64 -7.50 -18.50 17.66
C MET A 64 -7.23 -17.04 17.28
N VAL A 65 -8.03 -16.11 17.78
CA VAL A 65 -7.82 -14.67 17.53
C VAL A 65 -6.50 -14.21 18.11
N ARG A 66 -6.13 -14.64 19.32
CA ARG A 66 -4.82 -14.32 19.91
C ARG A 66 -3.66 -14.85 19.08
N ALA A 67 -3.75 -16.09 18.59
CA ALA A 67 -2.73 -16.67 17.72
C ALA A 67 -2.60 -15.88 16.40
N GLN A 68 -3.72 -15.49 15.80
CA GLN A 68 -3.72 -14.68 14.57
C GLN A 68 -3.10 -13.30 14.81
N LEU A 69 -3.49 -12.60 15.87
CA LEU A 69 -2.93 -11.28 16.21
C LEU A 69 -1.42 -11.34 16.49
N ALA A 70 -0.95 -12.42 17.14
CA ALA A 70 0.48 -12.63 17.36
C ALA A 70 1.23 -12.87 16.03
N HIS A 71 0.64 -13.63 15.11
CA HIS A 71 1.18 -13.83 13.77
C HIS A 71 1.25 -12.51 13.00
N ASP A 72 0.14 -11.77 12.93
CA ASP A 72 0.04 -10.49 12.24
C ASP A 72 1.05 -9.47 12.81
N SER A 73 1.17 -9.38 14.14
CA SER A 73 2.17 -8.54 14.80
C SER A 73 3.60 -8.91 14.40
N THR A 74 3.89 -10.19 14.24
CA THR A 74 5.21 -10.68 13.83
C THR A 74 5.52 -10.30 12.38
N VAL A 75 4.56 -10.49 11.47
CA VAL A 75 4.69 -10.09 10.05
C VAL A 75 4.90 -8.58 9.93
N VAL A 76 4.06 -7.78 10.59
CA VAL A 76 4.17 -6.32 10.58
C VAL A 76 5.51 -5.86 11.14
N ARG A 77 6.01 -6.52 12.19
CA ARG A 77 7.32 -6.21 12.77
C ARG A 77 8.47 -6.55 11.83
N ALA A 78 8.42 -7.71 11.18
CA ALA A 78 9.43 -8.13 10.20
C ALA A 78 9.49 -7.15 9.02
N VAL A 79 8.34 -6.76 8.46
CA VAL A 79 8.25 -5.77 7.38
C VAL A 79 8.78 -4.41 7.83
N ASN A 80 8.43 -3.95 9.04
CA ASN A 80 8.96 -2.69 9.55
C ASN A 80 10.47 -2.74 9.78
N GLN A 81 11.00 -3.89 10.21
CA GLN A 81 12.44 -4.07 10.39
C GLN A 81 13.18 -4.00 9.06
N THR A 82 12.68 -4.64 7.99
CA THR A 82 13.30 -4.55 6.66
C THR A 82 13.24 -3.15 6.11
N ILE A 83 12.10 -2.46 6.21
CA ILE A 83 11.96 -1.06 5.77
C ILE A 83 12.94 -0.15 6.52
N ARG A 84 13.07 -0.31 7.84
CA ARG A 84 14.02 0.48 8.63
C ARG A 84 15.46 0.18 8.23
N ALA A 85 15.80 -1.08 7.94
CA ALA A 85 17.12 -1.44 7.45
C ALA A 85 17.41 -0.86 6.06
N GLU A 86 16.42 -0.82 5.17
CA GLU A 86 16.53 -0.17 3.85
C GLU A 86 16.70 1.34 3.96
N VAL A 87 15.94 1.99 4.85
CA VAL A 87 16.04 3.44 5.09
C VAL A 87 17.37 3.80 5.75
N ALA A 88 17.86 2.96 6.67
CA ALA A 88 19.16 3.15 7.32
C ALA A 88 20.36 2.71 6.44
N SER A 89 20.11 2.12 5.27
CA SER A 89 21.16 1.72 4.36
C SER A 89 21.86 2.96 3.79
N ASP A 90 23.12 3.15 4.19
CA ASP A 90 23.97 4.28 3.78
C ASP A 90 24.51 4.17 2.35
N ASP A 91 23.94 3.28 1.52
CA ASP A 91 24.42 2.97 0.18
C ASP A 91 24.63 4.26 -0.63
N ALA A 92 25.91 4.50 -0.92
CA ALA A 92 26.37 5.67 -1.63
C ALA A 92 25.77 5.74 -3.04
N PHE A 93 25.42 4.61 -3.65
CA PHE A 93 24.75 4.56 -4.94
C PHE A 93 23.32 5.12 -4.85
N VAL A 94 22.56 4.75 -3.82
CA VAL A 94 21.18 5.23 -3.59
C VAL A 94 21.15 6.73 -3.22
N ARG A 95 22.19 7.25 -2.58
CA ARG A 95 22.30 8.69 -2.29
C ARG A 95 22.75 9.51 -3.50
N ARG A 96 23.58 8.94 -4.37
CA ARG A 96 24.21 9.65 -5.50
C ARG A 96 23.45 9.51 -6.82
N TRP A 97 22.58 8.52 -7.01
CA TRP A 97 21.91 8.33 -8.31
C TRP A 97 21.09 9.55 -8.75
N ARG A 98 20.36 10.21 -7.82
CA ARG A 98 19.55 11.40 -8.17
C ARG A 98 20.42 12.58 -8.63
N PRO A 99 21.47 13.00 -7.89
CA PRO A 99 22.44 13.96 -8.40
C PRO A 99 23.11 13.52 -9.70
N SER A 100 23.57 12.26 -9.81
CA SER A 100 24.26 11.75 -10.99
C SER A 100 23.38 11.79 -12.24
N PHE A 101 22.09 11.45 -12.11
CA PHE A 101 21.14 11.58 -13.20
C PHE A 101 20.99 13.04 -13.65
N GLY A 102 20.87 13.98 -12.71
CA GLY A 102 20.83 15.41 -13.01
C GLY A 102 22.09 15.91 -13.75
N TYR A 103 23.28 15.49 -13.32
CA TYR A 103 24.53 15.86 -14.00
C TYR A 103 24.66 15.23 -15.39
N ALA A 104 24.28 13.95 -15.54
CA ALA A 104 24.26 13.29 -16.84
C ALA A 104 23.32 14.02 -17.81
N MET A 105 22.12 14.39 -17.35
CA MET A 105 21.15 15.16 -18.14
C MET A 105 21.65 16.56 -18.51
N ALA A 106 22.29 17.27 -17.57
CA ALA A 106 22.87 18.58 -17.86
C ALA A 106 23.99 18.47 -18.91
N LEU A 107 24.86 17.47 -18.79
CA LEU A 107 25.94 17.23 -19.73
C LEU A 107 25.42 16.89 -21.13
N THR A 108 24.45 15.96 -21.24
CA THR A 108 23.86 15.62 -22.54
C THR A 108 23.16 16.81 -23.18
N TRP A 109 22.52 17.66 -22.38
CA TRP A 109 21.89 18.88 -22.87
C TRP A 109 22.90 19.87 -23.44
N VAL A 110 24.00 20.13 -22.71
CA VAL A 110 25.08 21.02 -23.17
C VAL A 110 25.72 20.49 -24.45
N LEU A 111 26.01 19.19 -24.51
CA LEU A 111 26.60 18.57 -25.69
C LEU A 111 25.66 18.61 -26.89
N MET A 112 24.38 18.31 -26.70
CA MET A 112 23.39 18.35 -27.77
C MET A 112 23.21 19.78 -28.30
N MET A 113 22.99 20.77 -27.43
CA MET A 113 22.80 22.16 -27.84
C MET A 113 24.06 22.73 -28.49
N GLY A 114 25.25 22.36 -27.98
CA GLY A 114 26.53 22.71 -28.60
C GLY A 114 26.69 22.11 -29.99
N ALA A 115 26.34 20.84 -30.18
CA ALA A 115 26.40 20.17 -31.49
C ALA A 115 25.41 20.81 -32.49
N ILE A 116 24.20 21.15 -32.06
CA ILE A 116 23.20 21.82 -32.90
C ILE A 116 23.68 23.21 -33.30
N ALA A 117 24.21 23.99 -32.36
CA ALA A 117 24.77 25.31 -32.65
C ALA A 117 25.93 25.22 -33.66
N ALA A 118 26.86 24.28 -33.45
CA ALA A 118 27.95 24.03 -34.37
C ALA A 118 27.45 23.63 -35.77
N ALA A 119 26.46 22.74 -35.85
CA ALA A 119 25.87 22.31 -37.12
C ALA A 119 25.21 23.47 -37.89
N ILE A 120 24.50 24.36 -37.20
CA ILE A 120 23.87 25.54 -37.81
C ILE A 120 24.93 26.50 -38.35
N VAL A 121 26.02 26.74 -37.60
CA VAL A 121 27.12 27.60 -38.05
C VAL A 121 27.83 27.01 -39.27
N MET A 122 28.05 25.69 -39.29
CA MET A 122 28.71 25.01 -40.41
C MET A 122 27.79 24.84 -41.64
N THR A 123 26.48 24.74 -41.45
CA THR A 123 25.51 24.47 -42.52
C THR A 123 24.26 25.36 -42.40
N PRO A 124 24.39 26.69 -42.58
CA PRO A 124 23.30 27.64 -42.29
C PRO A 124 22.06 27.42 -43.17
N LEU A 125 22.24 26.95 -44.40
CA LEU A 125 21.13 26.60 -45.30
C LEU A 125 20.27 25.44 -44.78
N GLN A 126 20.82 24.57 -43.94
CA GLN A 126 20.11 23.43 -43.33
C GLN A 126 19.47 23.77 -41.98
N ALA A 127 19.69 24.97 -41.45
CA ALA A 127 19.18 25.37 -40.14
C ALA A 127 17.67 25.14 -39.95
N PRO A 128 16.79 25.40 -40.95
CA PRO A 128 15.36 25.11 -40.80
C PRO A 128 15.07 23.62 -40.59
N ALA A 129 15.78 22.74 -41.32
CA ALA A 129 15.61 21.29 -41.21
C ALA A 129 16.15 20.76 -39.87
N ILE A 130 17.29 21.29 -39.41
CA ILE A 130 17.88 20.94 -38.10
C ILE A 130 16.94 21.35 -36.96
N ILE A 131 16.37 22.55 -37.01
CA ILE A 131 15.41 23.04 -36.01
C ILE A 131 14.14 22.18 -36.02
N ALA A 132 13.61 21.84 -37.19
CA ALA A 132 12.44 20.97 -37.31
C ALA A 132 12.71 19.57 -36.72
N ALA A 133 13.89 19.00 -36.98
CA ALA A 133 14.30 17.73 -36.38
C ALA A 133 14.41 17.81 -34.85
N LEU A 134 14.97 18.91 -34.31
CA LEU A 134 15.03 19.15 -32.88
C LEU A 134 13.63 19.17 -32.25
N VAL A 135 12.67 19.88 -32.86
CA VAL A 135 11.28 19.93 -32.38
C VAL A 135 10.66 18.53 -32.33
N ASN A 136 10.93 17.67 -33.31
CA ASN A 136 10.44 16.29 -33.31
C ASN A 136 11.01 15.43 -32.16
N THR A 137 12.13 15.81 -31.54
CA THR A 137 12.66 15.13 -30.35
C THR A 137 12.03 15.59 -29.04
N SER A 138 11.18 16.63 -29.05
CA SER A 138 10.54 17.17 -27.84
C SER A 138 9.84 16.12 -26.95
N PRO A 139 9.17 15.08 -27.47
CA PRO A 139 8.54 14.06 -26.63
C PRO A 139 9.54 13.32 -25.72
N ILE A 140 10.74 12.98 -26.22
CA ILE A 140 11.75 12.27 -25.41
C ILE A 140 12.27 13.17 -24.28
N TRP A 141 12.40 14.46 -24.55
CA TRP A 141 12.84 15.46 -23.58
C TRP A 141 11.77 15.76 -22.53
N GLY A 142 10.49 15.76 -22.92
CA GLY A 142 9.38 15.90 -21.99
C GLY A 142 9.40 14.82 -20.90
N VAL A 143 9.63 13.56 -21.29
CA VAL A 143 9.75 12.44 -20.34
C VAL A 143 10.97 12.61 -19.44
N ALA A 144 12.14 12.90 -20.01
CA ALA A 144 13.38 13.01 -19.25
C ALA A 144 13.34 14.16 -18.23
N LEU A 145 12.79 15.32 -18.62
CA LEU A 145 12.63 16.48 -17.73
C LEU A 145 11.56 16.25 -16.65
N ALA A 146 10.50 15.50 -16.95
CA ALA A 146 9.50 15.12 -15.95
C ALA A 146 10.12 14.24 -14.86
N VAL A 147 10.93 13.24 -15.22
CA VAL A 147 11.65 12.39 -14.26
C VAL A 147 12.61 13.22 -13.41
N LEU A 148 13.37 14.13 -14.03
CA LEU A 148 14.26 15.05 -13.32
C LEU A 148 13.46 15.92 -12.33
N GLY A 149 12.34 16.50 -12.75
CA GLY A 149 11.46 17.32 -11.92
C GLY A 149 10.96 16.57 -10.68
N ILE A 150 10.44 15.35 -10.86
CA ILE A 150 10.01 14.48 -9.74
C ILE A 150 11.17 14.21 -8.77
N SER A 151 12.36 13.93 -9.29
CA SER A 151 13.54 13.64 -8.48
C SER A 151 13.97 14.83 -7.59
N VAL A 152 13.86 16.06 -8.12
CA VAL A 152 14.19 17.31 -7.43
C VAL A 152 13.15 17.63 -6.35
N VAL A 153 11.86 17.53 -6.68
CA VAL A 153 10.76 17.80 -5.73
C VAL A 153 10.86 16.87 -4.52
N LYS A 154 11.03 15.57 -4.73
CA LYS A 154 11.17 14.61 -3.63
C LYS A 154 12.37 14.92 -2.75
N ARG A 155 13.53 15.22 -3.34
CA ARG A 155 14.74 15.59 -2.58
C ARG A 155 14.56 16.88 -1.76
N SER A 156 13.81 17.85 -2.29
CA SER A 156 13.49 19.08 -1.56
C SER A 156 12.62 18.80 -0.33
N GLY A 157 11.64 17.89 -0.47
CA GLY A 157 10.83 17.40 0.64
C GLY A 157 11.63 16.67 1.71
N ASP A 158 12.58 15.83 1.31
CA ASP A 158 13.47 15.10 2.23
C ASP A 158 14.31 16.09 3.07
N LYS A 159 14.94 17.08 2.43
CA LYS A 159 15.73 18.13 3.12
C LYS A 159 14.91 18.99 4.08
N ARG A 160 13.60 19.14 3.85
CA ARG A 160 12.69 19.94 4.68
C ARG A 160 12.26 19.23 5.95
N ARG A 161 12.47 17.92 6.06
CA ARG A 161 12.15 17.12 7.24
C ARG A 161 13.33 17.00 8.22
N ASP A 162 14.55 17.21 7.71
CA ASP A 162 15.80 17.06 8.46
C ASP A 162 16.38 18.40 8.99
N GLY A 163 15.66 19.52 8.85
CA GLY A 163 16.01 20.84 9.37
C GLY A 163 14.86 21.47 10.12
#